data_AF-B4RE05-F1
#
_entry.id   AF-B4RE05-F1
#
_cell.length_a   1.000
_cell.length_b   1.000
_cell.length_c   1.000
_cell.angle_alpha   90.00
_cell.angle_beta   90.00
_cell.angle_gamma   90.00
#
_symmetry.space_group_name_H-M   'P 1'
#
loop_
_entity.id
_entity.type
_entity.pdbx_description
1 polymer ?
#
loop_
_entity_poly.entity_id
_entity_poly.type
_entity_poly.pdbx_seq_one_letter_code
_entity_poly.pdbx_strand_id
1 'polypeptide(L)'
;MAPDRRRGHPPSMSPSPLIAIFGAAVLPHGPSPSLLRRIGYGWQAAQAHPGAQVLCSGGVGRHGPSEASVMAERLAALGLAAERLILDEESLDTLQSAGAVARWRRRLGAADVVVCSDAYHVPRIRLLLGALGTPSVAGPRLPGRGGAGLAHWTRMSLREGLAIPYDLALAIAQRRRLAGLAPTAS
;
A
#
# COMPACT_ATOMS: atom_id res chain seq x y z
N MET A 1 24.89 -37.21 -35.26
CA MET A 1 24.22 -37.12 -33.95
C MET A 1 24.18 -35.65 -33.55
N ALA A 2 23.04 -34.98 -33.72
CA ALA A 2 22.89 -33.55 -33.41
C ALA A 2 22.35 -33.37 -31.98
N PRO A 3 22.85 -32.41 -31.18
CA PRO A 3 22.27 -32.15 -29.88
C PRO A 3 20.95 -31.38 -30.02
N ASP A 4 19.89 -31.97 -29.46
CA ASP A 4 18.58 -31.38 -29.23
C ASP A 4 18.72 -30.13 -28.35
N ARG A 5 18.64 -28.94 -28.98
CA ARG A 5 18.53 -27.66 -28.28
C ARG A 5 17.10 -27.52 -27.79
N ARG A 6 16.83 -28.04 -26.59
CA ARG A 6 15.63 -27.65 -25.82
C ARG A 6 15.70 -26.15 -25.58
N ARG A 7 14.96 -25.40 -26.41
CA ARG A 7 14.68 -23.98 -26.20
C ARG A 7 13.89 -23.89 -24.89
N GLY A 8 14.57 -23.53 -23.80
CA GLY A 8 13.90 -23.10 -22.59
C GLY A 8 12.97 -21.94 -22.96
N HIS A 9 11.67 -22.14 -22.82
CA HIS A 9 10.75 -21.02 -22.77
C HIS A 9 11.17 -20.16 -21.57
N PRO A 10 11.42 -18.85 -21.71
CA PRO A 10 11.55 -18.00 -20.53
C PRO A 10 10.27 -18.16 -19.71
N PRO A 11 10.34 -18.20 -18.35
CA PRO A 11 9.13 -18.19 -17.56
C PRO A 11 8.31 -16.99 -17.99
N SER A 12 7.08 -17.22 -18.41
CA SER A 12 6.12 -16.16 -18.65
C SER A 12 6.00 -15.37 -17.34
N MET A 13 6.73 -14.28 -17.22
CA MET A 13 6.67 -13.44 -16.03
C MET A 13 5.32 -12.75 -16.04
N SER A 14 4.34 -13.35 -15.36
CA SER A 14 3.14 -12.65 -14.94
C SER A 14 3.59 -11.36 -14.24
N PRO A 15 3.07 -10.18 -14.62
CA PRO A 15 3.50 -8.94 -14.01
C PRO A 15 3.30 -9.01 -12.50
N SER A 16 4.36 -8.76 -11.73
CA SER A 16 4.28 -8.81 -10.27
C SER A 16 3.33 -7.72 -9.74
N PRO A 17 2.63 -7.96 -8.62
CA PRO A 17 1.85 -6.91 -7.98
C PRO A 17 2.76 -5.79 -7.49
N LEU A 18 2.19 -4.59 -7.31
CA LEU A 18 2.78 -3.58 -6.43
C LEU A 18 2.27 -3.83 -5.01
N ILE A 19 3.16 -3.93 -4.03
CA ILE A 19 2.77 -3.98 -2.63
C ILE A 19 2.69 -2.54 -2.11
N ALA A 20 1.54 -2.14 -1.58
CA ALA A 20 1.35 -0.78 -1.07
C ALA A 20 1.03 -0.81 0.42
N ILE A 21 1.90 -0.23 1.24
CA ILE A 21 1.70 -0.07 2.68
C ILE A 21 1.23 1.35 2.95
N PHE A 22 0.03 1.45 3.53
CA PHE A 22 -0.57 2.73 3.87
C PHE A 22 -0.18 3.14 5.29
N GLY A 23 0.39 4.32 5.41
CA GLY A 23 0.91 4.88 6.65
C GLY A 23 -0.10 4.97 7.78
N ALA A 24 0.44 5.02 8.99
CA ALA A 24 -0.27 5.18 10.25
C ALA A 24 0.66 5.92 11.22
N ALA A 25 0.08 6.55 12.24
CA ALA A 25 0.78 7.50 13.08
C ALA A 25 2.15 7.02 13.59
N VAL A 26 3.14 7.92 13.50
CA VAL A 26 4.36 7.89 14.31
C VAL A 26 4.08 8.61 15.63
N LEU A 27 4.45 7.99 16.73
CA LEU A 27 4.31 8.49 18.11
C LEU A 27 5.65 9.07 18.58
N PRO A 28 5.70 9.85 19.68
CA PRO A 28 6.95 10.41 20.20
C PRO A 28 8.07 9.38 20.45
N HIS A 29 7.70 8.13 20.69
CA HIS A 29 8.63 7.04 21.02
C HIS A 29 8.76 6.00 19.88
N GLY A 30 8.29 6.33 18.66
CA GLY A 30 8.42 5.46 17.49
C GLY A 30 7.10 5.09 16.82
N PRO A 31 7.07 4.08 15.93
CA PRO A 31 5.88 3.71 15.17
C PRO A 31 4.73 3.30 16.10
N SER A 32 3.51 3.75 15.77
CA SER A 32 2.32 3.25 16.47
C SER A 32 2.15 1.73 16.30
N PRO A 33 1.39 1.06 17.20
CA PRO A 33 1.03 -0.34 17.00
C PRO A 33 0.36 -0.63 15.65
N SER A 34 -0.40 0.33 15.13
CA SER A 34 -0.99 0.22 13.79
C SER A 34 0.07 0.27 12.69
N LEU A 35 1.04 1.18 12.76
CA LEU A 35 2.12 1.25 11.79
C LEU A 35 2.94 -0.05 11.79
N LEU A 36 3.27 -0.58 12.98
CA LEU A 36 3.98 -1.86 13.12
C LEU A 36 3.21 -3.04 12.51
N ARG A 37 1.89 -3.14 12.73
CA ARG A 37 1.07 -4.19 12.10
C ARG A 37 1.10 -4.09 10.57
N ARG A 38 0.99 -2.87 10.03
CA ARG A 38 0.98 -2.64 8.58
C ARG A 38 2.32 -2.94 7.93
N ILE A 39 3.42 -2.61 8.60
CA ILE A 39 4.77 -3.06 8.22
C ILE A 39 4.81 -4.59 8.17
N GLY A 40 4.26 -5.26 9.18
CA GLY A 40 4.16 -6.72 9.21
C GLY A 40 3.37 -7.31 8.03
N TYR A 41 2.25 -6.70 7.65
CA TYR A 41 1.50 -7.11 6.45
C TYR A 41 2.33 -6.91 5.17
N GLY A 42 3.00 -5.76 5.06
CA GLY A 42 3.88 -5.46 3.93
C GLY A 42 5.04 -6.45 3.80
N TRP A 43 5.67 -6.81 4.92
CA TRP A 43 6.72 -7.83 4.98
C TRP A 43 6.21 -9.19 4.49
N GLN A 44 5.07 -9.67 4.99
CA GLN A 44 4.49 -10.94 4.54
C GLN A 44 4.14 -10.93 3.05
N ALA A 45 3.59 -9.83 2.54
CA ALA A 45 3.33 -9.68 1.12
C ALA A 45 4.64 -9.72 0.31
N ALA A 46 5.70 -9.07 0.79
CA ALA A 46 6.98 -9.00 0.10
C ALA A 46 7.69 -10.37 0.04
N GLN A 47 7.48 -11.20 1.06
CA GLN A 47 7.94 -12.60 1.09
C GLN A 47 7.15 -13.48 0.12
N ALA A 48 5.83 -13.27 0.00
CA ALA A 48 4.99 -14.00 -0.95
C ALA A 48 5.24 -13.61 -2.41
N HIS A 49 5.77 -12.40 -2.65
CA HIS A 49 6.09 -11.87 -3.98
C HIS A 49 7.54 -11.36 -4.04
N PRO A 50 8.56 -12.24 -4.17
CA PRO A 50 9.97 -11.86 -4.09
C PRO A 50 10.43 -10.82 -5.13
N GLY A 51 9.76 -10.72 -6.27
CA GLY A 51 10.05 -9.73 -7.33
C GLY A 51 9.23 -8.44 -7.25
N ALA A 52 8.30 -8.33 -6.31
CA ALA A 52 7.44 -7.16 -6.19
C ALA A 52 8.18 -5.98 -5.52
N GLN A 53 7.93 -4.79 -6.06
CA GLN A 53 8.28 -3.52 -5.41
C GLN A 53 7.30 -3.25 -4.25
N VAL A 54 7.78 -2.54 -3.23
CA VAL A 54 7.03 -2.18 -2.04
C VAL A 54 7.01 -0.66 -1.91
N LEU A 55 5.83 -0.07 -2.10
CA LEU A 55 5.57 1.35 -1.89
C LEU A 55 5.16 1.59 -0.43
N CYS A 56 5.98 2.34 0.28
CA CYS A 56 5.72 2.87 1.61
C CYS A 56 5.14 4.29 1.45
N SER A 57 3.84 4.46 1.71
CA SER A 57 3.16 5.75 1.53
C SER A 57 2.73 6.36 2.86
N GLY A 58 3.18 7.59 3.12
CA GLY A 58 2.81 8.39 4.28
C GLY A 58 3.88 9.44 4.62
N GLY A 59 3.49 10.70 4.65
CA GLY A 59 4.37 11.82 4.98
C GLY A 59 4.59 12.01 6.48
N VAL A 60 5.06 13.21 6.86
CA VAL A 60 5.27 13.56 8.27
C VAL A 60 3.93 13.85 8.94
N GLY A 61 3.58 13.04 9.93
CA GLY A 61 2.38 13.24 10.76
C GLY A 61 2.62 14.26 11.87
N ARG A 62 1.99 14.04 13.04
CA ARG A 62 2.17 14.89 14.23
C ARG A 62 3.61 14.86 14.76
N HIS A 63 4.28 13.73 14.62
CA HIS A 63 5.66 13.53 15.01
C HIS A 63 6.44 13.04 13.79
N GLY A 64 7.67 13.54 13.62
CA GLY A 64 8.60 13.00 12.65
C GLY A 64 9.29 11.73 13.16
N PRO A 65 9.97 10.97 12.29
CA PRO A 65 10.11 11.17 10.85
C PRO A 65 8.84 10.79 10.05
N SER A 66 8.90 10.83 8.72
CA SER A 66 7.74 10.44 7.87
C SER A 66 7.35 8.98 8.11
N GLU A 67 6.06 8.68 7.95
CA GLU A 67 5.57 7.31 8.10
C GLU A 67 6.24 6.37 7.09
N ALA A 68 6.45 6.83 5.86
CA ALA A 68 7.12 6.10 4.79
C ALA A 68 8.58 5.76 5.12
N SER A 69 9.35 6.70 5.66
CA SER A 69 10.73 6.46 6.09
C SER A 69 10.80 5.42 7.22
N VAL A 70 9.90 5.50 8.21
CA VAL A 70 9.82 4.49 9.28
C VAL A 70 9.49 3.10 8.74
N MET A 71 8.57 3.01 7.77
CA MET A 71 8.23 1.74 7.13
C MET A 71 9.43 1.15 6.38
N ALA A 72 10.12 1.96 5.57
CA ALA A 72 11.27 1.55 4.80
C ALA A 72 12.42 1.07 5.70
N GLU A 73 12.76 1.84 6.75
CA GLU A 73 13.79 1.47 7.73
C GLU A 73 13.49 0.12 8.37
N ARG A 74 12.24 -0.10 8.81
CA ARG A 74 11.83 -1.34 9.47
C ARG A 74 11.83 -2.53 8.52
N LEU A 75 11.41 -2.35 7.27
CA LEU A 75 11.45 -3.42 6.27
C LEU A 75 12.88 -3.78 5.87
N ALA A 76 13.75 -2.79 5.72
CA ALA A 76 15.17 -3.01 5.46
C ALA A 76 15.82 -3.77 6.63
N ALA A 77 15.51 -3.41 7.87
CA ALA A 77 15.98 -4.12 9.06
C ALA A 77 15.48 -5.59 9.14
N LEU A 78 14.35 -5.91 8.51
CA LEU A 78 13.85 -7.29 8.36
C LEU A 78 14.52 -8.05 7.21
N GLY A 79 15.36 -7.40 6.41
CA GLY A 79 16.09 -8.00 5.28
C GLY A 79 15.48 -7.74 3.91
N LEU A 80 14.52 -6.81 3.79
CA LEU A 80 14.03 -6.41 2.47
C LEU A 80 15.07 -5.55 1.75
N ALA A 81 15.44 -5.92 0.52
CA ALA A 81 16.40 -5.18 -0.29
C ALA A 81 15.95 -3.72 -0.53
N ALA A 82 16.87 -2.77 -0.37
CA ALA A 82 16.56 -1.33 -0.47
C ALA A 82 16.05 -0.94 -1.86
N GLU A 83 16.50 -1.62 -2.91
CA GLU A 83 16.12 -1.39 -4.30
C GLU A 83 14.68 -1.85 -4.60
N ARG A 84 14.05 -2.56 -3.66
CA ARG A 84 12.62 -2.92 -3.70
C ARG A 84 11.73 -1.89 -3.01
N LEU A 85 12.30 -0.94 -2.28
CA LEU A 85 11.56 0.03 -1.49
C LEU A 85 11.38 1.32 -2.28
N ILE A 86 10.13 1.77 -2.35
CA ILE A 86 9.75 3.07 -2.90
C ILE A 86 9.13 3.87 -1.77
N LEU A 87 9.61 5.09 -1.56
CA LEU A 87 9.09 5.99 -0.53
C LEU A 87 8.18 7.04 -1.18
N ASP A 88 6.98 7.19 -0.62
CA ASP A 88 6.07 8.29 -0.88
C ASP A 88 5.88 9.07 0.43
N GLU A 89 6.74 10.08 0.63
CA GLU A 89 6.77 10.92 1.83
C GLU A 89 5.91 12.19 1.69
N GLU A 90 5.25 12.37 0.55
CA GLU A 90 4.41 13.55 0.27
C GLU A 90 2.94 13.33 0.64
N SER A 91 2.47 12.08 0.63
CA SER A 91 1.06 11.78 0.91
C SER A 91 0.71 11.93 2.39
N LEU A 92 -0.17 12.89 2.71
CA LEU A 92 -0.64 13.19 4.07
C LEU A 92 -2.02 12.60 4.38
N ASP A 93 -2.72 12.10 3.36
CA ASP A 93 -4.02 11.46 3.51
C ASP A 93 -4.20 10.25 2.58
N THR A 94 -5.26 9.47 2.84
CA THR A 94 -5.55 8.23 2.11
C THR A 94 -5.77 8.47 0.60
N LEU A 95 -6.30 9.63 0.21
CA LEU A 95 -6.58 9.95 -1.20
C LEU A 95 -5.28 10.23 -1.95
N GLN A 96 -4.39 10.99 -1.35
CA GLN A 96 -3.05 11.25 -1.87
C GLN A 96 -2.26 9.95 -1.99
N SER A 97 -2.28 9.10 -0.95
CA SER A 97 -1.66 7.77 -0.98
C SER A 97 -2.22 6.90 -2.10
N ALA A 98 -3.55 6.85 -2.27
CA ALA A 98 -4.18 6.10 -3.35
C ALA A 98 -3.75 6.63 -4.74
N GLY A 99 -3.61 7.95 -4.88
CA GLY A 99 -3.07 8.59 -6.08
C GLY A 99 -1.61 8.19 -6.36
N ALA A 100 -0.74 8.23 -5.35
CA ALA A 100 0.65 7.81 -5.46
C ALA A 100 0.77 6.33 -5.85
N VAL A 101 -0.01 5.46 -5.21
CA VAL A 101 -0.11 4.02 -5.52
C VAL A 101 -0.52 3.81 -6.98
N ALA A 102 -1.56 4.50 -7.46
CA ALA A 102 -2.02 4.39 -8.84
C ALA A 102 -0.93 4.84 -9.84
N ARG A 103 -0.18 5.91 -9.53
CA ARG A 103 0.94 6.38 -10.36
C ARG A 103 2.06 5.34 -10.42
N TRP A 104 2.49 4.83 -9.27
CA TRP A 104 3.59 3.85 -9.21
C TRP A 104 3.21 2.52 -9.84
N ARG A 105 1.99 2.01 -9.64
CA ARG A 105 1.49 0.81 -10.31
C ARG A 105 1.60 0.95 -11.83
N ARG A 106 1.21 2.10 -12.39
CA ARG A 106 1.34 2.36 -13.84
C ARG A 106 2.79 2.46 -14.29
N ARG A 107 3.63 3.21 -13.56
CA ARG A 107 5.07 3.35 -13.87
C ARG A 107 5.80 2.01 -13.89
N LEU A 108 5.44 1.10 -12.99
CA LEU A 108 6.05 -0.23 -12.88
C LEU A 108 5.43 -1.29 -13.81
N GLY A 109 4.32 -0.98 -14.48
CA GLY A 109 3.56 -1.99 -15.24
C GLY A 109 3.03 -3.14 -14.37
N ALA A 110 2.83 -2.92 -13.07
CA ALA A 110 2.36 -3.95 -12.15
C ALA A 110 0.93 -4.38 -12.46
N ALA A 111 0.59 -5.66 -12.28
CA ALA A 111 -0.72 -6.20 -12.65
C ALA A 111 -1.85 -5.58 -11.81
N ASP A 112 -1.62 -5.49 -10.51
CA ASP A 112 -2.56 -5.02 -9.50
C ASP A 112 -1.78 -4.48 -8.28
N VAL A 113 -2.53 -4.16 -7.21
CA VAL A 113 -1.97 -3.67 -5.94
C VAL A 113 -2.37 -4.57 -4.79
N VAL A 114 -1.40 -5.04 -4.01
CA VAL A 114 -1.63 -5.69 -2.73
C VAL A 114 -1.68 -4.62 -1.63
N VAL A 115 -2.88 -4.37 -1.09
CA VAL A 115 -3.13 -3.31 -0.10
C VAL A 115 -2.82 -3.79 1.32
N CYS A 116 -1.78 -3.23 1.92
CA CYS A 116 -1.35 -3.50 3.28
C CYS A 116 -1.81 -2.37 4.21
N SER A 117 -2.90 -2.60 4.95
CA SER A 117 -3.46 -1.70 5.96
C SER A 117 -4.26 -2.48 7.00
N ASP A 118 -4.73 -1.83 8.07
CA ASP A 118 -5.64 -2.47 9.03
C ASP A 118 -6.95 -2.85 8.34
N ALA A 119 -7.53 -4.00 8.72
CA ALA A 119 -8.66 -4.60 7.99
C ALA A 119 -9.89 -3.69 7.85
N TYR A 120 -10.13 -2.80 8.83
CA TYR A 120 -11.23 -1.84 8.78
C TYR A 120 -10.99 -0.66 7.81
N HIS A 121 -9.73 -0.36 7.46
CA HIS A 121 -9.37 0.68 6.48
C HIS A 121 -9.28 0.17 5.04
N VAL A 122 -9.05 -1.13 4.86
CA VAL A 122 -8.88 -1.73 3.52
C VAL A 122 -10.05 -1.45 2.57
N PRO A 123 -11.35 -1.51 2.99
CA PRO A 123 -12.47 -1.19 2.10
C PRO A 123 -12.39 0.23 1.52
N ARG A 124 -12.08 1.23 2.35
CA ARG A 124 -11.93 2.63 1.92
C ARG A 124 -10.80 2.80 0.91
N ILE A 125 -9.64 2.21 1.19
CA ILE A 125 -8.49 2.28 0.29
C ILE A 125 -8.82 1.67 -1.07
N ARG A 126 -9.41 0.47 -1.08
CA ARG A 126 -9.78 -0.23 -2.30
C ARG A 126 -10.82 0.53 -3.11
N LEU A 127 -11.77 1.20 -2.44
CA LEU A 127 -12.74 2.05 -3.10
C LEU A 127 -12.05 3.19 -3.87
N LEU A 128 -11.13 3.90 -3.22
CA LEU A 128 -10.37 4.99 -3.84
C LEU A 128 -9.50 4.50 -5.00
N LEU A 129 -8.81 3.37 -4.83
CA LEU A 129 -8.04 2.74 -5.90
C LEU A 129 -8.94 2.32 -7.08
N GLY A 130 -10.13 1.76 -6.80
CA GLY A 130 -11.12 1.43 -7.81
C GLY A 130 -11.61 2.66 -8.59
N ALA A 131 -11.87 3.77 -7.90
CA ALA A 131 -12.23 5.04 -8.54
C ALA A 131 -11.10 5.59 -9.44
N LEU A 132 -9.85 5.27 -9.12
CA LEU A 132 -8.65 5.58 -9.91
C LEU A 132 -8.34 4.53 -11.00
N GLY A 133 -9.21 3.54 -11.20
CA GLY A 133 -9.01 2.47 -12.18
C GLY A 133 -7.83 1.55 -11.85
N THR A 134 -7.47 1.43 -10.57
CA THR A 134 -6.34 0.61 -10.08
C THR A 134 -6.87 -0.68 -9.46
N PRO A 135 -6.73 -1.84 -10.12
CA PRO A 135 -7.11 -3.13 -9.55
C PRO A 135 -6.34 -3.39 -8.27
N SER A 136 -7.03 -3.87 -7.24
CA SER A 136 -6.40 -4.12 -5.94
C SER A 136 -6.97 -5.35 -5.24
N VAL A 137 -6.09 -6.02 -4.49
CA VAL A 137 -6.39 -7.14 -3.59
C VAL A 137 -6.06 -6.75 -2.14
N ALA A 138 -6.71 -7.39 -1.17
CA ALA A 138 -6.37 -7.17 0.23
C ALA A 138 -5.09 -7.94 0.56
N GLY A 139 -4.14 -7.30 1.23
CA GLY A 139 -2.93 -7.94 1.70
C GLY A 139 -3.16 -8.96 2.81
N PRO A 140 -2.09 -9.68 3.20
CA PRO A 140 -2.16 -10.68 4.26
C PRO A 140 -2.60 -10.05 5.58
N ARG A 141 -3.22 -10.88 6.43
CA ARG A 141 -3.65 -10.48 7.77
C ARG A 141 -2.88 -11.31 8.78
N LEU A 142 -2.04 -10.65 9.57
CA LEU A 142 -1.45 -11.27 10.75
C LEU A 142 -2.56 -11.64 11.73
N PRO A 143 -2.53 -12.86 12.33
CA PRO A 143 -3.44 -13.21 13.41
C PRO A 143 -3.26 -12.27 14.61
N GLY A 144 -4.36 -11.80 15.17
CA GLY A 144 -4.38 -10.93 16.36
C GLY A 144 -4.58 -9.44 16.06
N ARG A 145 -5.16 -8.72 17.02
CA ARG A 145 -5.44 -7.27 16.93
C ARG A 145 -4.23 -6.38 17.24
N GLY A 146 -3.04 -6.97 17.36
CA GLY A 146 -1.78 -6.31 17.73
C GLY A 146 -1.91 -5.34 18.90
N GLY A 147 -2.46 -5.81 20.02
CA GLY A 147 -2.57 -5.06 21.27
C GLY A 147 -3.66 -3.99 21.32
N ALA A 148 -4.37 -3.69 20.22
CA ALA A 148 -5.49 -2.74 20.24
C ALA A 148 -6.77 -3.42 20.76
N GLY A 149 -7.36 -2.87 21.83
CA GLY A 149 -8.59 -3.38 22.43
C GLY A 149 -9.78 -3.38 21.47
N LEU A 150 -10.76 -4.27 21.71
CA LEU A 150 -11.98 -4.40 20.90
C LEU A 150 -12.69 -3.05 20.68
N ALA A 151 -12.72 -2.19 21.71
CA ALA A 151 -13.33 -0.86 21.67
C ALA A 151 -12.64 0.10 20.68
N HIS A 152 -11.32 0.05 20.55
CA HIS A 152 -10.59 0.84 19.54
C HIS A 152 -10.96 0.36 18.13
N TRP A 153 -11.03 -0.95 17.92
CA TRP A 153 -11.41 -1.54 16.64
C TRP A 153 -12.84 -1.18 16.25
N THR A 154 -13.81 -1.30 17.16
CA THR A 154 -15.20 -0.94 16.87
C THR A 154 -15.35 0.55 16.58
N ARG A 155 -14.72 1.41 17.38
CA ARG A 155 -14.71 2.87 17.14
C ARG A 155 -14.10 3.22 15.79
N MET A 156 -12.97 2.63 15.44
CA MET A 156 -12.31 2.89 14.15
C MET A 156 -13.11 2.36 12.96
N SER A 157 -13.73 1.19 13.08
CA SER A 157 -14.66 0.66 12.06
C SER A 157 -15.87 1.57 11.88
N LEU A 158 -16.44 2.13 12.95
CA LEU A 158 -17.56 3.08 12.87
C LEU A 158 -17.12 4.40 12.23
N ARG A 159 -15.97 4.95 12.66
CA ARG A 159 -15.40 6.18 12.08
C ARG A 159 -15.14 6.02 10.58
N GLU A 160 -14.51 4.91 10.17
CA GLU A 160 -14.27 4.64 8.76
C GLU A 160 -15.57 4.35 8.00
N GLY A 161 -16.53 3.66 8.64
CA GLY A 161 -17.87 3.44 8.10
C GLY A 161 -18.60 4.74 7.74
N LEU A 162 -18.42 5.80 8.52
CA LEU A 162 -18.93 7.15 8.24
C LEU A 162 -18.11 7.90 7.18
N ALA A 163 -16.80 7.61 7.07
CA ALA A 163 -15.94 8.20 6.05
C ALA A 163 -16.19 7.61 4.65
N ILE A 164 -16.57 6.33 4.54
CA ILE A 164 -16.85 5.64 3.27
C ILE A 164 -17.86 6.39 2.36
N PRO A 165 -19.05 6.83 2.83
CA PRO A 165 -19.98 7.58 1.99
C PRO A 165 -19.48 8.98 1.62
N TYR A 166 -18.73 9.65 2.51
CA TYR A 166 -18.12 10.95 2.21
C TYR A 166 -17.01 10.83 1.16
N ASP A 167 -16.11 9.84 1.29
CA ASP A 167 -15.04 9.60 0.33
C ASP A 167 -15.57 9.06 -1.00
N LEU A 168 -16.66 8.28 -1.00
CA LEU A 168 -17.35 7.87 -2.21
C LEU A 168 -17.93 9.10 -2.94
N ALA A 169 -18.62 9.98 -2.23
CA ALA A 169 -19.14 11.23 -2.78
C ALA A 169 -18.02 12.13 -3.30
N LEU A 170 -16.90 12.22 -2.57
CA LEU A 170 -15.73 13.00 -2.97
C LEU A 170 -15.02 12.38 -4.18
N ALA A 171 -14.87 11.06 -4.25
CA ALA A 171 -14.27 10.35 -5.37
C ALA A 171 -15.12 10.48 -6.64
N ILE A 172 -16.45 10.47 -6.50
CA ILE A 172 -17.40 10.73 -7.59
C ILE A 172 -17.32 12.21 -8.02
N ALA A 173 -17.33 13.14 -7.07
CA ALA A 173 -17.30 14.58 -7.35
C ALA A 173 -15.95 15.06 -7.93
N GLN A 174 -14.85 14.46 -7.50
CA GLN A 174 -13.49 14.80 -7.92
C GLN A 174 -12.95 13.85 -8.98
N ARG A 175 -13.78 13.02 -9.62
CA ARG A 175 -13.34 12.06 -10.65
C ARG A 175 -12.48 12.70 -11.74
N ARG A 176 -12.76 13.97 -12.11
CA ARG A 176 -11.95 14.79 -13.03
C ARG A 176 -10.62 15.29 -12.43
N ARG A 177 -10.60 15.62 -11.13
CA ARG A 177 -9.40 16.05 -10.38
C ARG A 177 -8.47 14.87 -10.08
N LEU A 178 -9.04 13.72 -9.75
CA LEU A 178 -8.37 12.44 -9.56
C LEU A 178 -7.82 11.89 -10.88
N ALA A 179 -8.55 12.09 -11.99
CA ALA A 179 -8.03 11.88 -13.33
C ALA A 179 -6.88 12.86 -13.68
N GLY A 180 -6.85 14.07 -13.12
CA GLY A 180 -5.74 15.02 -13.23
C GLY A 180 -4.56 14.77 -12.30
N LEU A 181 -4.75 14.02 -11.20
CA LEU A 181 -3.68 13.50 -10.33
C LEU A 181 -3.02 12.23 -10.89
N ALA A 182 -3.66 11.60 -11.88
CA ALA A 182 -2.98 10.71 -12.80
C ALA A 182 -2.19 11.58 -13.80
N PRO A 183 -0.86 11.43 -13.90
CA PRO A 183 -0.09 12.21 -14.86
C PRO A 183 -0.59 11.88 -16.26
N THR A 184 -0.77 12.93 -17.06
CA THR A 184 -0.97 12.85 -18.49
C THR A 184 0.18 12.06 -19.09
N ALA A 185 -0.14 11.00 -19.84
CA ALA A 185 0.84 10.33 -20.67
C ALA A 185 1.42 11.37 -21.65
N SER A 186 2.72 11.61 -21.56
CA SER A 186 3.54 12.25 -22.60
C SER A 186 4.57 11.24 -23.05
#